data_AF-A0A9W5W7L4-F1
#
_entry.id   AF-A0A9W5W7L4-F1
#
_cell.length_a   1.000
_cell.length_b   1.000
_cell.length_c   1.000
_cell.angle_alpha   90.00
_cell.angle_beta   90.00
_cell.angle_gamma   90.00
#
_symmetry.space_group_name_H-M   'P 1'
#
loop_
_entity.id
_entity.type
_entity.pdbx_description
1 polymer ?
#
loop_
_entity_poly.entity_id
_entity_poly.type
_entity_poly.pdbx_seq_one_letter_code
_entity_poly.pdbx_strand_id
1 'polypeptide(L)'
;MASSTNIIIRMELKKETISFGEVAVAIGQFGADIIATDVIHSGRDSSVRDITVKVPDSTQSALLDRVRALAGVKVVNVSDRTFLVHLGGKIEVQPRMPIKNREDLSHVYTPGVAKVCKAIEEHPDKAFSLTIKRNMVAVVTDGALAAGVAYANPMWQWLAERTNPDHATGPLSTVIEGADVFVGVSGPGVLKVEDLRRMARDPIVFAMANPEPEIDPEAAEPYVRVLATGRSDYPNQSNNVLCFPGVFRGALECRARTINERMKLATAEAIASTVSGEELHEHYIIQRSAEQLRQLRLVGQPAGF
;
A
#
# COMPACT_ATOMS: atom_id res chain seq x y z
N MET A 1 -15.62 -10.97 23.26
CA MET A 1 -14.77 -10.03 24.02
C MET A 1 -15.33 -8.63 23.78
N ALA A 2 -15.45 -7.78 24.81
CA ALA A 2 -15.93 -6.41 24.62
C ALA A 2 -14.91 -5.64 23.77
N SER A 3 -15.34 -5.12 22.63
CA SER A 3 -14.53 -4.26 21.77
C SER A 3 -14.19 -2.96 22.50
N SER A 4 -12.95 -2.49 22.37
CA SER A 4 -12.46 -1.25 22.99
C SER A 4 -11.78 -0.41 21.93
N THR A 5 -12.11 0.88 21.89
CA THR A 5 -11.61 1.82 20.90
C THR A 5 -10.72 2.88 21.56
N ASN A 6 -9.70 3.33 20.82
CA ASN A 6 -8.86 4.45 21.21
C ASN A 6 -9.41 5.74 20.61
N ILE A 7 -9.90 6.64 21.46
CA ILE A 7 -10.41 7.94 21.03
C ILE A 7 -9.51 9.07 21.54
N ILE A 8 -9.45 10.15 20.78
CA ILE A 8 -8.80 11.40 21.14
C ILE A 8 -9.90 12.42 21.41
N ILE A 9 -9.97 12.91 22.64
CA ILE A 9 -10.93 13.94 23.05
C ILE A 9 -10.18 15.26 23.13
N ARG A 10 -10.44 16.16 22.17
CA ARG A 10 -9.99 17.55 22.24
C ARG A 10 -10.94 18.34 23.10
N MET A 11 -10.44 18.91 24.20
CA MET A 11 -11.25 19.70 25.11
C MET A 11 -10.54 20.98 25.55
N GLU A 12 -11.34 22.02 25.72
CA GLU A 12 -10.95 23.28 26.34
C GLU A 12 -11.34 23.25 27.83
N LEU A 13 -10.39 23.59 28.70
CA LEU A 13 -10.54 23.63 30.15
C LEU A 13 -10.40 25.07 30.62
N LYS A 14 -11.39 25.60 31.35
CA LYS A 14 -11.31 26.90 32.03
C LYS A 14 -10.54 26.75 33.35
N LYS A 15 -9.38 27.39 33.46
CA LYS A 15 -8.42 27.19 34.56
C LYS A 15 -8.97 27.62 35.94
N GLU A 16 -9.89 28.57 35.95
CA GLU A 16 -10.56 29.04 37.18
C GLU A 16 -11.65 28.06 37.68
N THR A 17 -12.11 27.16 36.82
CA THR A 17 -13.28 26.30 37.12
C THR A 17 -12.91 24.84 37.31
N ILE A 18 -11.95 24.31 36.56
CA ILE A 18 -11.59 22.89 36.62
C ILE A 18 -10.12 22.66 36.29
N SER A 19 -9.50 21.76 37.05
CA SER A 19 -8.14 21.27 36.79
C SER A 19 -8.15 20.02 35.90
N PHE A 20 -7.04 19.77 35.20
CA PHE A 20 -6.87 18.52 34.45
C PHE A 20 -6.97 17.27 35.34
N GLY A 21 -6.52 17.36 36.60
CA GLY A 21 -6.61 16.24 37.55
C GLY A 21 -8.05 15.80 37.80
N GLU A 22 -8.97 16.75 37.94
CA GLU A 22 -10.40 16.45 38.12
C GLU A 22 -11.02 15.81 36.88
N VAL A 23 -10.62 16.26 35.68
CA VAL A 23 -11.02 15.63 34.42
C VAL A 23 -10.50 14.19 34.32
N ALA A 24 -9.23 13.96 34.68
CA ALA A 24 -8.61 12.64 34.65
C ALA A 24 -9.31 11.67 35.61
N VAL A 25 -9.67 12.12 36.81
CA VAL A 25 -10.46 11.34 37.78
C VAL A 25 -11.83 10.99 37.20
N ALA A 26 -12.52 11.96 36.58
CA ALA A 26 -13.82 11.73 35.97
C ALA A 26 -13.75 10.70 34.82
N ILE A 27 -12.69 10.71 34.02
CA ILE A 27 -12.46 9.72 32.95
C ILE A 27 -12.20 8.33 33.56
N GLY A 28 -11.32 8.24 34.56
CA GLY A 28 -10.96 6.97 35.20
C GLY A 28 -12.12 6.26 35.91
N GLN A 29 -13.08 7.01 36.47
CA GLN A 29 -14.27 6.44 37.12
C GLN A 29 -15.17 5.62 36.17
N PHE A 30 -15.04 5.81 34.85
CA PHE A 30 -15.84 5.10 33.84
C PHE A 30 -15.08 3.92 33.21
N GLY A 31 -13.98 3.48 33.82
CA GLY A 31 -13.18 2.37 33.32
C GLY A 31 -12.45 2.68 32.02
N ALA A 32 -12.30 3.97 31.68
CA ALA A 32 -11.49 4.41 30.57
C ALA A 32 -10.04 4.62 31.03
N ASP A 33 -9.10 4.11 30.25
CA ASP A 33 -7.68 4.22 30.53
C ASP A 33 -7.09 5.41 29.76
N ILE A 34 -6.41 6.32 30.45
CA ILE A 34 -5.79 7.50 29.83
C ILE A 34 -4.43 7.08 29.31
N ILE A 35 -4.29 7.02 27.98
CA ILE A 35 -3.04 6.59 27.32
C ILE A 35 -2.06 7.75 27.22
N ALA A 36 -2.53 8.93 26.81
CA ALA A 36 -1.68 10.08 26.55
C ALA A 36 -2.45 11.40 26.74
N THR A 37 -1.71 12.48 26.99
CA THR A 37 -2.26 13.83 27.09
C THR A 37 -1.31 14.83 26.46
N ASP A 38 -1.81 15.55 25.46
CA ASP A 38 -1.06 16.57 24.73
C ASP A 38 -1.67 17.96 24.98
N VAL A 39 -0.83 18.94 25.31
CA VAL A 39 -1.28 20.33 25.49
C VAL A 39 -1.15 21.05 24.15
N ILE A 40 -2.27 21.34 23.50
CA ILE A 40 -2.30 22.05 22.22
C ILE A 40 -2.07 23.54 22.44
N HIS A 41 -2.70 24.10 23.47
CA HIS A 41 -2.58 25.51 23.82
C HIS A 41 -2.82 25.72 25.32
N SER A 42 -2.10 26.66 25.94
CA SER A 42 -2.29 27.03 27.34
C SER A 42 -2.22 28.56 27.48
N GLY A 43 -3.38 29.20 27.56
CA GLY A 43 -3.54 30.63 27.79
C GLY A 43 -3.61 30.97 29.28
N ARG A 44 -3.91 32.24 29.61
CA ARG A 44 -4.11 32.65 31.01
C ARG A 44 -5.40 32.07 31.61
N ASP A 45 -6.49 32.08 30.83
CA ASP A 45 -7.82 31.74 31.35
C ASP A 45 -8.29 30.32 30.96
N SER A 46 -7.76 29.76 29.86
CA SER A 46 -8.10 28.41 29.41
C SER A 46 -6.89 27.62 28.88
N SER A 47 -7.04 26.30 28.79
CA SER A 47 -6.11 25.42 28.08
C SER A 47 -6.84 24.43 27.20
N VAL A 48 -6.35 24.21 25.98
CA VAL A 48 -6.85 23.19 25.07
C VAL A 48 -5.92 21.98 25.12
N ARG A 49 -6.50 20.80 25.34
CA ARG A 49 -5.78 19.54 25.47
C ARG A 49 -6.42 18.45 24.62
N ASP A 50 -5.59 17.61 24.05
CA ASP A 50 -5.99 16.33 23.46
C ASP A 50 -5.71 15.24 24.48
N ILE A 51 -6.75 14.52 24.89
CA ILE A 51 -6.63 13.38 25.81
C ILE A 51 -6.94 12.11 25.02
N THR A 52 -5.94 11.23 24.89
CA THR A 52 -6.13 9.92 24.28
C THR A 52 -6.58 8.93 25.35
N VAL A 53 -7.75 8.33 25.15
CA VAL A 53 -8.32 7.36 26.10
C VAL A 53 -8.69 6.06 25.39
N LYS A 54 -8.44 4.94 26.06
CA LYS A 54 -8.96 3.63 25.68
C LYS A 54 -10.24 3.38 26.46
N VAL A 55 -11.34 3.19 25.75
CA VAL A 55 -12.66 2.99 26.37
C VAL A 55 -13.39 1.84 25.68
N PRO A 56 -14.11 0.97 26.41
CA PRO A 56 -15.02 0.01 25.82
C PRO A 56 -16.10 0.72 24.97
N ASP A 57 -16.44 0.15 23.81
CA ASP A 57 -17.42 0.77 22.89
C ASP A 57 -18.79 0.98 23.54
N SER A 58 -19.17 0.08 24.45
CA SER A 58 -20.43 0.15 25.20
C SER A 58 -20.52 1.32 26.18
N THR A 59 -19.38 1.88 26.62
CA THR A 59 -19.34 2.97 27.62
C THR A 59 -18.86 4.30 27.04
N GLN A 60 -18.45 4.33 25.77
CA GLN A 60 -17.94 5.53 25.09
C GLN A 60 -18.91 6.71 25.15
N SER A 61 -20.20 6.52 24.80
CA SER A 61 -21.18 7.61 24.80
C SER A 61 -21.38 8.19 26.20
N ALA A 62 -21.52 7.31 27.20
CA ALA A 62 -21.72 7.71 28.59
C ALA A 62 -20.52 8.50 29.14
N LEU A 63 -19.30 8.09 28.80
CA LEU A 63 -18.07 8.83 29.14
C LEU A 63 -18.10 10.25 28.54
N LEU A 64 -18.41 10.36 27.24
CA LEU A 64 -18.42 11.67 26.55
C LEU A 64 -19.47 12.61 27.13
N ASP A 65 -20.67 12.11 27.43
CA ASP A 65 -21.74 12.91 28.04
C ASP A 65 -21.35 13.39 29.43
N ARG A 66 -20.67 12.55 30.22
CA ARG A 66 -20.15 12.95 31.54
C ARG A 66 -19.08 14.01 31.44
N VAL A 67 -18.12 13.85 30.53
CA VAL A 67 -17.04 14.83 30.31
C VAL A 67 -17.63 16.18 29.85
N ARG A 68 -18.65 16.17 28.99
CA ARG A 68 -19.38 17.38 28.57
C ARG A 68 -20.15 18.06 29.71
N ALA A 69 -20.58 17.29 30.71
CA ALA A 69 -21.32 17.81 31.86
C ALA A 69 -20.42 18.43 32.95
N LEU A 70 -19.10 18.27 32.87
CA LEU A 70 -18.17 18.87 33.83
C LEU A 70 -18.14 20.40 33.66
N ALA A 71 -18.39 21.13 34.75
CA ALA A 71 -18.32 22.58 34.75
C ALA A 71 -16.90 23.06 34.36
N GLY A 72 -16.82 23.98 33.40
CA GLY A 72 -15.54 24.49 32.90
C GLY A 72 -14.87 23.64 31.82
N VAL A 73 -15.48 22.53 31.38
CA VAL A 73 -15.03 21.72 30.25
C VAL A 73 -15.89 22.02 29.02
N LYS A 74 -15.24 22.25 27.88
CA LYS A 74 -15.88 22.29 26.57
C LYS A 74 -15.19 21.26 25.67
N VAL A 75 -15.89 20.17 25.35
CA VAL A 75 -15.40 19.19 24.36
C VAL A 75 -15.50 19.83 22.97
N VAL A 76 -14.35 20.05 22.34
CA VAL A 76 -14.23 20.70 21.03
C VAL A 76 -14.40 19.68 19.92
N ASN A 77 -13.75 18.52 20.04
CA ASN A 77 -13.82 17.46 19.05
C ASN A 77 -13.57 16.10 19.70
N VAL A 78 -14.17 15.04 19.15
CA VAL A 78 -13.86 13.65 19.50
C VAL A 78 -13.48 12.96 18.22
N SER A 79 -12.31 12.34 18.19
CA SER A 79 -11.81 11.66 17.00
C SER A 79 -11.40 10.25 17.36
N ASP A 80 -11.86 9.28 16.58
CA ASP A 80 -11.36 7.92 16.69
C ASP A 80 -9.97 7.88 16.03
N ARG A 81 -8.98 7.39 16.78
CA ARG A 81 -7.59 7.31 16.31
C ARG A 81 -7.46 6.44 15.06
N THR A 82 -8.30 5.41 14.96
CA THR A 82 -8.41 4.56 13.77
C THR A 82 -8.82 5.41 12.58
N PHE A 83 -9.89 6.19 12.67
CA PHE A 83 -10.32 7.06 11.55
C PHE A 83 -9.29 8.14 11.22
N LEU A 84 -8.56 8.67 12.21
CA LEU A 84 -7.52 9.68 11.98
C LEU A 84 -6.35 9.14 11.15
N VAL A 85 -5.90 7.90 11.38
CA VAL A 85 -4.81 7.31 10.56
C VAL A 85 -5.27 6.93 9.15
N HIS A 86 -6.58 7.00 8.87
CA HIS A 86 -7.18 6.78 7.56
C HIS A 86 -7.60 8.08 6.87
N LEU A 87 -7.47 9.23 7.54
CA LEU A 87 -7.88 10.52 7.01
C LEU A 87 -6.95 10.95 5.88
N GLY A 88 -7.50 11.24 4.70
CA GLY A 88 -6.72 11.53 3.49
C GLY A 88 -6.38 10.29 2.67
N GLY A 89 -6.94 9.13 3.03
CA GLY A 89 -6.62 7.88 2.38
C GLY A 89 -5.36 7.25 2.96
N LYS A 90 -4.98 6.15 2.34
CA LYS A 90 -4.12 5.16 2.96
C LYS A 90 -2.86 4.89 2.11
N ILE A 91 -2.80 5.48 0.93
CA ILE A 91 -1.70 5.45 -0.03
C ILE A 91 -1.61 6.88 -0.55
N GLU A 92 -0.40 7.44 -0.58
CA GLU A 92 -0.13 8.72 -1.23
C GLU A 92 0.99 8.56 -2.25
N VAL A 93 0.88 9.25 -3.39
CA VAL A 93 1.94 9.34 -4.39
C VAL A 93 2.47 10.76 -4.35
N GLN A 94 3.70 10.92 -3.86
CA GLN A 94 4.34 12.23 -3.81
C GLN A 94 5.22 12.46 -5.05
N PRO A 95 5.10 13.61 -5.73
CA PRO A 95 5.96 13.93 -6.86
C PRO A 95 7.40 14.19 -6.39
N ARG A 96 8.39 13.72 -7.16
CA ARG A 96 9.82 13.99 -6.88
C ARG A 96 10.18 15.47 -6.88
N MET A 97 9.41 16.28 -7.62
CA MET A 97 9.50 17.73 -7.63
C MET A 97 8.24 18.30 -6.97
N PRO A 98 8.36 19.14 -5.93
CA PRO A 98 7.22 19.83 -5.37
C PRO A 98 6.56 20.73 -6.41
N ILE A 99 5.26 20.55 -6.65
CA ILE A 99 4.48 21.39 -7.56
C ILE A 99 3.88 22.54 -6.74
N LYS A 100 4.44 23.75 -6.87
CA LYS A 100 4.04 24.90 -6.06
C LYS A 100 3.19 25.90 -6.83
N ASN A 101 3.33 25.92 -8.16
CA ASN A 101 2.67 26.88 -9.02
C ASN A 101 2.28 26.26 -10.38
N ARG A 102 1.64 27.07 -11.23
CA ARG A 102 1.18 26.66 -12.57
C ARG A 102 2.33 26.34 -13.54
N GLU A 103 3.46 27.01 -13.39
CA GLU A 103 4.64 26.79 -14.24
C GLU A 103 5.22 25.40 -13.97
N ASP A 104 5.40 25.03 -12.70
CA ASP A 104 5.81 23.69 -12.29
C ASP A 104 4.89 22.63 -12.90
N LEU A 105 3.57 22.83 -12.78
CA LEU A 105 2.56 21.93 -13.33
C LEU A 105 2.70 21.80 -14.85
N SER A 106 2.98 22.90 -15.58
CA SER A 106 3.13 22.85 -17.04
C SER A 106 4.38 22.10 -17.52
N HIS A 107 5.41 21.99 -16.66
CA HIS A 107 6.64 21.24 -16.94
C HIS A 107 6.50 19.76 -16.63
N VAL A 108 5.87 19.40 -15.51
CA VAL A 108 5.67 17.99 -15.12
C VAL A 108 4.42 17.36 -15.74
N TYR A 109 3.49 18.20 -16.20
CA TYR A 109 2.23 17.79 -16.82
C TYR A 109 2.07 18.47 -18.19
N THR A 110 0.84 18.47 -18.72
CA THR A 110 0.52 19.06 -20.02
C THR A 110 0.84 20.57 -20.03
N PRO A 111 1.51 21.10 -21.09
CA PRO A 111 1.90 20.42 -22.33
C PRO A 111 3.29 19.75 -22.31
N GLY A 112 4.11 19.94 -21.26
CA GLY A 112 5.48 19.42 -21.16
C GLY A 112 5.59 17.89 -21.26
N VAL A 113 4.66 17.17 -20.62
CA VAL A 113 4.64 15.70 -20.61
C VAL A 113 4.53 15.08 -22.01
N ALA A 114 3.90 15.77 -22.97
CA ALA A 114 3.78 15.27 -24.34
C ALA A 114 5.16 15.08 -25.02
N LYS A 115 6.15 15.91 -24.67
CA LYS A 115 7.53 15.76 -25.18
C LYS A 115 8.19 14.49 -24.62
N VAL A 116 7.93 14.18 -23.34
CA VAL A 116 8.42 12.95 -22.70
C VAL A 116 7.77 11.72 -23.33
N CYS A 117 6.45 11.73 -23.53
CA CYS A 117 5.74 10.64 -24.20
C CYS A 117 6.26 10.39 -25.62
N LYS A 118 6.42 11.45 -26.43
CA LYS A 118 6.99 11.33 -27.78
C LYS A 118 8.43 10.82 -27.77
N ALA A 119 9.25 11.30 -26.83
CA ALA A 119 10.61 10.81 -26.70
C ALA A 119 10.68 9.31 -26.37
N ILE A 120 9.75 8.80 -25.55
CA ILE A 120 9.63 7.37 -25.23
C ILE A 120 9.05 6.59 -26.41
N GLU A 121 8.09 7.15 -27.15
CA GLU A 121 7.55 6.55 -28.38
C GLU A 121 8.64 6.36 -29.44
N GLU A 122 9.45 7.39 -29.69
CA GLU A 122 10.58 7.34 -30.62
C GLU A 122 11.71 6.41 -30.13
N HIS A 123 11.95 6.40 -28.81
CA HIS A 123 13.04 5.66 -28.18
C HIS A 123 12.56 4.97 -26.88
N PRO A 124 12.04 3.73 -26.97
CA PRO A 124 11.45 3.02 -25.83
C PRO A 124 12.39 2.83 -24.62
N ASP A 125 13.71 2.82 -24.85
CA ASP A 125 14.73 2.74 -23.82
C ASP A 125 14.74 3.97 -22.90
N LYS A 126 14.30 5.14 -23.37
CA LYS A 126 14.16 6.34 -22.54
C LYS A 126 13.15 6.17 -21.42
N ALA A 127 12.28 5.16 -21.48
CA ALA A 127 11.43 4.82 -20.34
C ALA A 127 12.26 4.53 -19.07
N PHE A 128 13.47 3.99 -19.20
CA PHE A 128 14.38 3.75 -18.07
C PHE A 128 15.12 5.00 -17.59
N SER A 129 15.09 6.13 -18.30
CA SER A 129 15.67 7.38 -17.81
C SER A 129 14.61 8.41 -17.40
N LEU A 130 13.41 8.33 -17.98
CA LEU A 130 12.33 9.31 -17.83
C LEU A 130 11.17 8.82 -16.97
N THR A 131 11.21 7.58 -16.47
CA THR A 131 10.14 7.02 -15.62
C THR A 131 10.69 6.25 -14.43
N ILE A 132 9.78 5.80 -13.56
CA ILE A 132 10.09 4.99 -12.38
C ILE A 132 10.84 3.68 -12.72
N LYS A 133 10.80 3.20 -13.97
CA LYS A 133 11.47 1.96 -14.38
C LYS A 133 12.95 1.90 -13.99
N ARG A 134 13.65 3.05 -13.95
CA ARG A 134 15.04 3.09 -13.51
C ARG A 134 15.23 2.63 -12.07
N ASN A 135 14.30 2.94 -11.19
CA ASN A 135 14.45 2.77 -9.74
C ASN A 135 14.32 1.31 -9.29
N MET A 136 14.07 0.37 -10.20
CA MET A 136 13.99 -1.04 -9.87
C MET A 136 15.38 -1.58 -9.47
N VAL A 137 15.42 -2.41 -8.43
CA VAL A 137 16.64 -3.13 -8.03
C VAL A 137 16.36 -4.62 -8.18
N ALA A 138 17.00 -5.25 -9.15
CA ALA A 138 16.92 -6.68 -9.34
C ALA A 138 17.91 -7.38 -8.40
N VAL A 139 17.46 -8.39 -7.67
CA VAL A 139 18.28 -9.16 -6.74
C VAL A 139 18.32 -10.61 -7.22
N VAL A 140 19.52 -11.15 -7.38
CA VAL A 140 19.78 -12.55 -7.74
C VAL A 140 20.49 -13.26 -6.60
N THR A 141 20.88 -14.52 -6.79
CA THR A 141 21.55 -15.35 -5.76
C THR A 141 22.77 -14.66 -5.15
N ASP A 142 23.54 -13.92 -5.95
CA ASP A 142 24.75 -13.21 -5.51
C ASP A 142 24.48 -11.78 -4.98
N GLY A 143 23.21 -11.39 -4.86
CA GLY A 143 22.79 -10.06 -4.39
C GLY A 143 22.26 -9.16 -5.50
N ALA A 144 22.20 -7.86 -5.20
CA ALA A 144 21.66 -6.85 -6.10
C ALA A 144 22.54 -6.68 -7.36
N LEU A 145 21.87 -6.61 -8.51
CA LEU A 145 22.49 -6.30 -9.79
C LEU A 145 22.83 -4.81 -9.86
N ALA A 146 24.08 -4.48 -10.21
CA ALA A 146 24.56 -3.11 -10.29
C ALA A 146 25.40 -2.89 -11.55
N ALA A 147 25.22 -1.72 -12.18
CA ALA A 147 26.03 -1.33 -13.33
C ALA A 147 27.53 -1.29 -12.97
N GLY A 148 28.37 -1.69 -13.92
CA GLY A 148 29.83 -1.78 -13.73
C GLY A 148 30.32 -3.15 -13.25
N VAL A 149 29.42 -4.06 -12.87
CA VAL A 149 29.73 -5.47 -12.60
C VAL A 149 29.46 -6.31 -13.86
N ALA A 150 30.35 -7.26 -14.15
CA ALA A 150 30.20 -8.16 -15.28
C ALA A 150 29.38 -9.39 -14.88
N TYR A 151 28.25 -9.61 -15.56
CA TYR A 151 27.40 -10.78 -15.36
C TYR A 151 27.43 -11.70 -16.58
N ALA A 152 27.52 -13.01 -16.35
CA ALA A 152 27.51 -14.00 -17.43
C ALA A 152 26.14 -14.09 -18.13
N ASN A 153 25.05 -13.81 -17.41
CA ASN A 153 23.71 -13.79 -17.96
C ASN A 153 23.45 -12.44 -18.68
N PRO A 154 23.22 -12.43 -20.00
CA PRO A 154 22.99 -11.19 -20.75
C PRO A 154 21.79 -10.38 -20.25
N MET A 155 20.77 -11.04 -19.70
CA MET A 155 19.59 -10.36 -19.14
C MET A 155 19.91 -9.67 -17.81
N TRP A 156 20.75 -10.29 -16.98
CA TRP A 156 21.21 -9.66 -15.74
C TRP A 156 22.08 -8.45 -16.04
N GLN A 157 23.00 -8.58 -16.99
CA GLN A 157 23.81 -7.47 -17.49
C GLN A 157 22.91 -6.33 -18.01
N TRP A 158 21.91 -6.66 -18.83
CA TRP A 158 20.99 -5.69 -19.42
C TRP A 158 20.18 -4.93 -18.36
N LEU A 159 19.68 -5.63 -17.33
CA LEU A 159 18.97 -5.03 -16.20
C LEU A 159 19.88 -4.11 -15.38
N ALA A 160 21.07 -4.61 -15.02
CA ALA A 160 22.06 -3.88 -14.21
C ALA A 160 22.43 -2.53 -14.83
N GLU A 161 22.54 -2.46 -16.16
CA GLU A 161 22.88 -1.24 -16.90
C GLU A 161 21.75 -0.20 -16.98
N ARG A 162 20.49 -0.61 -16.72
CA ARG A 162 19.28 0.22 -16.98
C ARG A 162 18.49 0.55 -15.74
N THR A 163 18.74 -0.15 -14.64
CA THR A 163 18.04 0.07 -13.38
C THR A 163 19.05 0.35 -12.25
N ASN A 164 18.59 0.43 -10.99
CA ASN A 164 19.44 0.64 -9.82
C ASN A 164 20.42 1.85 -9.96
N PRO A 165 19.90 3.09 -10.13
CA PRO A 165 20.71 4.27 -10.41
C PRO A 165 21.67 4.63 -9.27
N ASP A 166 21.36 4.20 -8.06
CA ASP A 166 22.16 4.47 -6.85
C ASP A 166 23.25 3.40 -6.64
N HIS A 167 23.38 2.45 -7.57
CA HIS A 167 24.33 1.35 -7.52
C HIS A 167 24.27 0.59 -6.19
N ALA A 168 23.05 0.36 -5.66
CA ALA A 168 22.85 -0.41 -4.45
C ALA A 168 23.37 -1.84 -4.65
N THR A 169 24.23 -2.31 -3.73
CA THR A 169 24.85 -3.63 -3.78
C THR A 169 24.60 -4.40 -2.49
N GLY A 170 24.74 -5.73 -2.55
CA GLY A 170 24.62 -6.61 -1.38
C GLY A 170 23.34 -7.46 -1.42
N PRO A 171 23.03 -8.16 -0.32
CA PRO A 171 21.88 -9.07 -0.25
C PRO A 171 20.55 -8.30 -0.25
N LEU A 172 19.44 -9.02 -0.50
CA LEU A 172 18.08 -8.48 -0.45
C LEU A 172 17.82 -7.63 0.80
N SER A 173 18.16 -8.17 1.98
CA SER A 173 17.95 -7.52 3.28
C SER A 173 18.64 -6.15 3.43
N THR A 174 19.62 -5.85 2.58
CA THR A 174 20.28 -4.55 2.53
C THR A 174 19.57 -3.61 1.56
N VAL A 175 19.25 -4.08 0.35
CA VAL A 175 18.74 -3.21 -0.72
C VAL A 175 17.22 -3.00 -0.69
N ILE A 176 16.50 -3.73 0.16
CA ILE A 176 15.05 -3.60 0.33
C ILE A 176 14.63 -2.40 1.20
N GLU A 177 15.59 -1.74 1.87
CA GLU A 177 15.32 -0.59 2.72
C GLU A 177 14.62 0.53 1.97
N GLY A 178 13.48 0.99 2.49
CA GLY A 178 12.66 2.04 1.89
C GLY A 178 11.96 1.65 0.58
N ALA A 179 11.96 0.37 0.17
CA ALA A 179 11.25 -0.06 -1.02
C ALA A 179 9.73 -0.02 -0.82
N ASP A 180 8.99 0.50 -1.80
CA ASP A 180 7.51 0.52 -1.78
C ASP A 180 6.90 -0.81 -2.19
N VAL A 181 7.57 -1.53 -3.11
CA VAL A 181 7.06 -2.76 -3.72
C VAL A 181 8.15 -3.82 -3.74
N PHE A 182 7.83 -5.02 -3.26
CA PHE A 182 8.62 -6.23 -3.46
C PHE A 182 7.90 -7.21 -4.37
N VAL A 183 8.62 -7.77 -5.35
CA VAL A 183 8.12 -8.81 -6.25
C VAL A 183 9.06 -10.01 -6.23
N GLY A 184 8.62 -11.06 -5.55
CA GLY A 184 9.30 -12.34 -5.43
C GLY A 184 8.82 -13.35 -6.47
N VAL A 185 9.76 -13.91 -7.22
CA VAL A 185 9.57 -15.02 -8.19
C VAL A 185 10.67 -16.07 -8.04
N SER A 186 11.17 -16.25 -6.82
CA SER A 186 12.39 -17.00 -6.54
C SER A 186 12.11 -18.31 -5.81
N GLY A 187 12.49 -18.41 -4.53
CA GLY A 187 12.33 -19.58 -3.69
C GLY A 187 11.94 -19.22 -2.26
N PRO A 188 11.71 -20.24 -1.42
CA PRO A 188 11.15 -20.06 -0.10
C PRO A 188 12.09 -19.34 0.87
N GLY A 189 11.51 -18.53 1.76
CA GLY A 189 12.20 -17.95 2.92
C GLY A 189 13.27 -16.89 2.61
N VAL A 190 13.30 -16.35 1.38
CA VAL A 190 14.24 -15.29 0.99
C VAL A 190 13.89 -13.94 1.62
N LEU A 191 12.62 -13.70 1.92
CA LEU A 191 12.13 -12.46 2.52
C LEU A 191 11.76 -12.70 3.98
N LYS A 192 12.21 -11.83 4.88
CA LYS A 192 12.01 -11.95 6.33
C LYS A 192 11.15 -10.83 6.86
N VAL A 193 10.57 -11.03 8.05
CA VAL A 193 9.79 -10.00 8.73
C VAL A 193 10.65 -8.76 9.04
N GLU A 194 11.93 -8.96 9.35
CA GLU A 194 12.89 -7.86 9.57
C GLU A 194 13.09 -7.02 8.31
N ASP A 195 12.99 -7.62 7.12
CA ASP A 195 13.09 -6.93 5.85
C ASP A 195 11.83 -6.09 5.60
N LEU A 196 10.64 -6.66 5.86
CA LEU A 196 9.36 -5.95 5.75
C LEU A 196 9.31 -4.70 6.65
N ARG A 197 9.87 -4.78 7.86
CA ARG A 197 9.95 -3.62 8.77
C ARG A 197 10.85 -2.48 8.27
N ARG A 198 11.76 -2.77 7.33
CA ARG A 198 12.66 -1.79 6.72
C ARG A 198 12.13 -1.23 5.40
N MET A 199 11.08 -1.83 4.83
CA MET A 199 10.42 -1.30 3.65
C MET A 199 9.76 0.06 3.94
N ALA A 200 9.32 0.74 2.88
CA ALA A 200 8.53 1.96 3.02
C ALA A 200 7.21 1.69 3.77
N ARG A 201 6.56 2.76 4.20
CA ARG A 201 5.24 2.68 4.84
C ARG A 201 4.22 2.08 3.86
N ASP A 202 3.33 1.23 4.38
CA ASP A 202 2.26 0.59 3.61
C ASP A 202 2.78 -0.22 2.40
N PRO A 203 3.76 -1.14 2.57
CA PRO A 203 4.45 -1.77 1.44
C PRO A 203 3.56 -2.79 0.72
N ILE A 204 3.81 -2.97 -0.58
CA ILE A 204 3.14 -3.96 -1.42
C ILE A 204 4.09 -5.14 -1.66
N VAL A 205 3.63 -6.35 -1.34
CA VAL A 205 4.45 -7.56 -1.40
C VAL A 205 3.77 -8.62 -2.26
N PHE A 206 4.43 -9.01 -3.34
CA PHE A 206 4.07 -10.16 -4.17
C PHE A 206 5.03 -11.30 -3.86
N ALA A 207 4.62 -12.29 -3.06
CA ALA A 207 5.39 -13.48 -2.72
C ALA A 207 4.87 -14.68 -3.52
N MET A 208 5.33 -14.82 -4.76
CA MET A 208 4.69 -15.69 -5.76
C MET A 208 5.37 -17.06 -5.95
N ALA A 209 6.45 -17.36 -5.22
CA ALA A 209 7.03 -18.70 -5.24
C ALA A 209 6.01 -19.76 -4.78
N ASN A 210 6.06 -20.94 -5.40
CA ASN A 210 5.19 -22.08 -5.09
C ASN A 210 6.04 -23.35 -4.90
N PRO A 211 5.63 -24.29 -4.03
CA PRO A 211 4.46 -24.21 -3.13
C PRO A 211 4.68 -23.31 -1.91
N GLU A 212 5.94 -23.07 -1.56
CA GLU A 212 6.33 -22.24 -0.43
C GLU A 212 6.76 -20.84 -0.94
N PRO A 213 6.10 -19.76 -0.49
CA PRO A 213 6.38 -18.40 -0.91
C PRO A 213 7.68 -17.85 -0.31
N GLU A 214 8.13 -16.70 -0.81
CA GLU A 214 9.31 -15.98 -0.33
C GLU A 214 9.25 -15.65 1.17
N ILE A 215 8.04 -15.47 1.71
CA ILE A 215 7.75 -15.30 3.13
C ILE A 215 6.40 -15.96 3.44
N ASP A 216 6.27 -16.52 4.64
CA ASP A 216 4.98 -17.00 5.15
C ASP A 216 3.93 -15.87 5.15
N PRO A 217 2.78 -16.04 4.47
CA PRO A 217 1.78 -14.98 4.36
C PRO A 217 1.25 -14.49 5.71
N GLU A 218 1.07 -15.39 6.69
CA GLU A 218 0.59 -15.04 8.03
C GLU A 218 1.60 -14.19 8.80
N ALA A 219 2.90 -14.47 8.62
CA ALA A 219 3.96 -13.67 9.19
C ALA A 219 4.10 -12.30 8.51
N ALA A 220 3.77 -12.19 7.23
CA ALA A 220 3.89 -10.97 6.43
C ALA A 220 2.71 -10.00 6.61
N GLU A 221 1.49 -10.51 6.70
CA GLU A 221 0.23 -9.74 6.71
C GLU A 221 0.21 -8.55 7.68
N PRO A 222 0.75 -8.63 8.92
CA PRO A 222 0.75 -7.48 9.82
C PRO A 222 1.66 -6.30 9.41
N TYR A 223 2.58 -6.52 8.47
CA TYR A 223 3.62 -5.55 8.09
C TYR A 223 3.45 -4.99 6.69
N VAL A 224 2.52 -5.55 5.91
CA VAL A 224 2.32 -5.19 4.51
C VAL A 224 0.93 -4.66 4.30
N ARG A 225 0.80 -3.77 3.32
CA ARG A 225 -0.49 -3.22 2.99
C ARG A 225 -1.27 -4.09 2.03
N VAL A 226 -0.58 -4.57 0.99
CA VAL A 226 -1.14 -5.50 0.02
C VAL A 226 -0.20 -6.69 -0.04
N LEU A 227 -0.76 -7.87 0.18
CA LEU A 227 -0.06 -9.13 0.03
C LEU A 227 -0.70 -9.91 -1.10
N ALA A 228 0.10 -10.35 -2.06
CA ALA A 228 -0.31 -11.26 -3.12
C ALA A 228 0.59 -12.49 -3.11
N THR A 229 0.00 -13.67 -3.33
CA THR A 229 0.75 -14.93 -3.32
C THR A 229 0.37 -15.82 -4.51
N GLY A 230 1.19 -16.83 -4.79
CA GLY A 230 0.84 -17.84 -5.79
C GLY A 230 -0.25 -18.83 -5.32
N ARG A 231 -0.54 -18.84 -4.02
CA ARG A 231 -1.39 -19.85 -3.38
C ARG A 231 -2.87 -19.46 -3.39
N SER A 232 -3.74 -20.45 -3.54
CA SER A 232 -5.19 -20.25 -3.67
C SER A 232 -5.93 -20.07 -2.35
N ASP A 233 -5.29 -20.40 -1.23
CA ASP A 233 -5.84 -20.31 0.12
C ASP A 233 -5.75 -18.90 0.73
N TYR A 234 -5.10 -17.96 0.04
CA TYR A 234 -4.95 -16.57 0.50
C TYR A 234 -5.65 -15.55 -0.44
N PRO A 235 -5.98 -14.36 0.07
CA PRO A 235 -6.39 -13.25 -0.78
C PRO A 235 -5.36 -12.91 -1.86
N ASN A 236 -5.80 -12.22 -2.91
CA ASN A 236 -4.93 -11.77 -4.00
C ASN A 236 -4.05 -12.88 -4.60
N GLN A 237 -4.63 -14.06 -4.85
CA GLN A 237 -3.92 -15.12 -5.56
C GLN A 237 -3.48 -14.61 -6.94
N SER A 238 -2.18 -14.40 -7.13
CA SER A 238 -1.58 -14.02 -8.41
C SER A 238 -0.88 -15.24 -8.97
N ASN A 239 -1.60 -15.97 -9.82
CA ASN A 239 -1.11 -17.19 -10.44
C ASN A 239 -1.52 -17.22 -11.91
N ASN A 240 -0.64 -17.76 -12.74
CA ASN A 240 -0.81 -17.94 -14.17
C ASN A 240 -2.04 -18.81 -14.55
N VAL A 241 -2.63 -19.56 -13.61
CA VAL A 241 -3.96 -20.18 -13.78
C VAL A 241 -5.04 -19.17 -14.19
N LEU A 242 -4.89 -17.88 -13.81
CA LEU A 242 -5.81 -16.82 -14.16
C LEU A 242 -5.71 -16.38 -15.63
N CYS A 243 -4.56 -16.60 -16.27
CA CYS A 243 -4.31 -16.09 -17.62
C CYS A 243 -4.30 -17.19 -18.68
N PHE A 244 -3.72 -18.36 -18.39
CA PHE A 244 -3.49 -19.41 -19.39
C PHE A 244 -4.76 -19.86 -20.12
N PRO A 245 -5.90 -20.18 -19.47
CA PRO A 245 -7.09 -20.64 -20.18
C PRO A 245 -7.59 -19.62 -21.21
N GLY A 246 -7.63 -18.34 -20.85
CA GLY A 246 -8.08 -17.25 -21.72
C GLY A 246 -7.11 -16.99 -22.88
N VAL A 247 -5.81 -16.90 -22.57
CA VAL A 247 -4.76 -16.69 -23.57
C VAL A 247 -4.74 -17.80 -24.61
N PHE A 248 -4.77 -19.06 -24.17
CA PHE A 248 -4.72 -20.20 -25.08
C PHE A 248 -6.00 -20.33 -25.89
N ARG A 249 -7.18 -20.10 -25.30
CA ARG A 249 -8.45 -20.09 -26.04
C ARG A 249 -8.41 -19.04 -27.15
N GLY A 250 -8.08 -17.78 -26.82
CA GLY A 250 -8.02 -16.71 -27.81
C GLY A 250 -7.00 -16.99 -28.91
N ALA A 251 -5.81 -17.50 -28.55
CA ALA A 251 -4.77 -17.87 -29.51
C ALA A 251 -5.23 -19.00 -30.46
N LEU A 252 -5.95 -20.01 -29.96
CA LEU A 252 -6.48 -21.10 -30.78
C LEU A 252 -7.61 -20.64 -31.69
N GLU A 253 -8.55 -19.84 -31.18
CA GLU A 253 -9.69 -19.31 -31.93
C GLU A 253 -9.23 -18.44 -33.11
N CYS A 254 -8.24 -17.56 -32.90
CA CYS A 254 -7.69 -16.72 -33.97
C CYS A 254 -6.54 -17.38 -34.76
N ARG A 255 -6.18 -18.64 -34.42
CA ARG A 255 -5.08 -19.40 -35.03
C ARG A 255 -3.74 -18.65 -34.99
N ALA A 256 -3.46 -17.99 -33.86
CA ALA A 256 -2.21 -17.30 -33.64
C ALA A 256 -1.01 -18.25 -33.74
N ARG A 257 0.05 -17.81 -34.41
CA ARG A 257 1.31 -18.57 -34.54
C ARG A 257 2.25 -18.39 -33.34
N THR A 258 2.05 -17.32 -32.56
CA THR A 258 2.92 -16.94 -31.45
C THR A 258 2.09 -16.24 -30.36
N ILE A 259 2.51 -16.35 -29.11
CA ILE A 259 2.05 -15.45 -28.04
C ILE A 259 3.04 -14.27 -27.96
N ASN A 260 2.62 -13.08 -28.39
CA ASN A 260 3.46 -11.88 -28.41
C ASN A 260 3.21 -10.96 -27.20
N GLU A 261 4.03 -9.93 -27.01
CA GLU A 261 3.91 -8.98 -25.88
C GLU A 261 2.57 -8.23 -25.85
N ARG A 262 2.00 -7.90 -27.02
CA ARG A 262 0.69 -7.23 -27.09
C ARG A 262 -0.43 -8.13 -26.55
N MET A 263 -0.35 -9.44 -26.83
CA MET A 263 -1.29 -10.42 -26.26
C MET A 263 -1.13 -10.52 -24.73
N LYS A 264 0.10 -10.50 -24.21
CA LYS A 264 0.35 -10.52 -22.76
C LYS A 264 -0.19 -9.26 -22.07
N LEU A 265 0.06 -8.09 -22.63
CA LEU A 265 -0.47 -6.80 -22.14
C LEU A 265 -2.00 -6.80 -22.16
N ALA A 266 -2.62 -7.15 -23.28
CA ALA A 266 -4.07 -7.23 -23.40
C ALA A 266 -4.68 -8.21 -22.38
N THR A 267 -3.98 -9.31 -22.07
CA THR A 267 -4.41 -10.27 -21.05
C THR A 267 -4.32 -9.67 -19.64
N ALA A 268 -3.23 -8.97 -19.33
CA ALA A 268 -3.06 -8.30 -18.05
C ALA A 268 -4.14 -7.22 -17.84
N GLU A 269 -4.42 -6.42 -18.87
CA GLU A 269 -5.50 -5.41 -18.88
C GLU A 269 -6.87 -6.06 -18.71
N ALA A 270 -7.15 -7.16 -19.42
CA ALA A 270 -8.40 -7.89 -19.30
C ALA A 270 -8.61 -8.43 -17.88
N ILE A 271 -7.58 -9.05 -17.28
CA ILE A 271 -7.65 -9.54 -15.89
C ILE A 271 -7.82 -8.39 -14.90
N ALA A 272 -7.07 -7.30 -15.05
CA ALA A 272 -7.20 -6.14 -14.17
C ALA A 272 -8.62 -5.51 -14.24
N SER A 273 -9.23 -5.53 -15.42
CA SER A 273 -10.58 -4.98 -15.64
C SER A 273 -11.72 -5.79 -15.01
N THR A 274 -11.46 -7.02 -14.52
CA THR A 274 -12.50 -7.83 -13.87
C THR A 274 -12.77 -7.40 -12.43
N VAL A 275 -11.87 -6.63 -11.82
CA VAL A 275 -12.06 -6.04 -10.50
C VAL A 275 -12.56 -4.62 -10.66
N SER A 276 -13.80 -4.36 -10.25
CA SER A 276 -14.36 -3.02 -10.32
C SER A 276 -13.74 -2.09 -9.26
N GLY A 277 -13.80 -0.78 -9.50
CA GLY A 277 -13.30 0.20 -8.52
C GLY A 277 -14.04 0.18 -7.17
N GLU A 278 -15.27 -0.34 -7.13
CA GLU A 278 -16.08 -0.50 -5.91
C GLU A 278 -15.64 -1.72 -5.08
N GLU A 279 -15.14 -2.76 -5.75
CA GLU A 279 -14.65 -3.99 -5.12
C GLU A 279 -13.16 -3.92 -4.79
N LEU A 280 -12.43 -2.95 -5.36
CA LEU A 280 -10.99 -2.83 -5.17
C LEU A 280 -10.64 -2.45 -3.74
N HIS A 281 -10.00 -3.39 -3.02
CA HIS A 281 -9.43 -3.13 -1.70
C HIS A 281 -8.18 -3.98 -1.47
N GLU A 282 -7.51 -3.80 -0.33
CA GLU A 282 -6.19 -4.38 -0.03
C GLU A 282 -6.13 -5.92 -0.05
N HIS A 283 -7.26 -6.59 0.13
CA HIS A 283 -7.39 -8.05 0.05
C HIS A 283 -8.09 -8.51 -1.25
N TYR A 284 -8.36 -7.60 -2.18
CA TYR A 284 -9.01 -7.90 -3.45
C TYR A 284 -8.50 -6.98 -4.57
N ILE A 285 -7.24 -7.20 -4.98
CA ILE A 285 -6.60 -6.51 -6.12
C ILE A 285 -6.61 -7.35 -7.41
N ILE A 286 -6.93 -8.64 -7.31
CA ILE A 286 -7.03 -9.57 -8.41
C ILE A 286 -8.11 -10.62 -8.10
N GLN A 287 -8.91 -10.96 -9.10
CA GLN A 287 -10.00 -11.91 -8.98
C GLN A 287 -9.50 -13.31 -8.60
N ARG A 288 -10.31 -14.06 -7.83
CA ARG A 288 -10.01 -15.46 -7.50
C ARG A 288 -10.28 -16.38 -8.68
N SER A 289 -9.42 -17.38 -8.86
CA SER A 289 -9.50 -18.39 -9.92
C SER A 289 -10.85 -19.13 -9.97
N ALA A 290 -11.46 -19.40 -8.82
CA ALA A 290 -12.76 -20.06 -8.72
C ALA A 290 -13.94 -19.20 -9.25
N GLU A 291 -13.83 -17.88 -9.23
CA GLU A 291 -14.84 -16.96 -9.78
C GLU A 291 -14.65 -16.77 -11.28
N GLN A 292 -13.39 -16.73 -11.73
CA GLN A 292 -13.06 -16.64 -13.14
C GLN A 292 -13.49 -17.89 -13.92
N LEU A 293 -13.33 -19.08 -13.34
CA LEU A 293 -13.84 -20.33 -13.91
C LEU A 293 -15.38 -20.38 -13.96
N ARG A 294 -16.09 -19.72 -13.02
CA ARG A 294 -17.55 -19.58 -13.10
C ARG A 294 -17.97 -18.61 -14.20
N GLN A 295 -17.28 -17.49 -14.36
CA GLN A 295 -17.53 -16.55 -15.45
C GLN A 295 -17.22 -17.18 -16.81
N LEU A 296 -16.12 -17.92 -16.97
CA LEU A 296 -15.81 -18.67 -18.20
C LEU A 296 -16.84 -19.75 -18.54
N ARG A 297 -17.52 -20.33 -17.53
CA ARG A 297 -18.65 -21.27 -17.73
C ARG A 297 -19.96 -20.56 -18.11
N LEU A 298 -20.16 -19.32 -17.67
CA LEU A 298 -21.35 -18.52 -17.98
C LEU A 298 -21.22 -17.79 -19.34
N VAL A 299 -20.00 -17.45 -19.77
CA VAL A 299 -19.71 -16.78 -21.05
C VAL A 299 -19.53 -17.80 -22.19
N GLY A 300 -20.56 -18.62 -22.37
CA GLY A 300 -20.80 -19.38 -23.60
C GLY A 300 -21.32 -18.51 -24.75
N GLN A 301 -21.05 -17.20 -24.73
CA GLN A 301 -21.37 -16.29 -25.83
C GLN A 301 -20.10 -15.61 -26.36
N PRO A 302 -19.96 -15.49 -27.69
CA PRO A 302 -18.78 -14.92 -28.31
C PRO A 302 -18.72 -13.41 -28.03
N ALA A 303 -17.77 -12.98 -27.21
CA ALA A 303 -17.31 -11.61 -27.27
C ALA A 303 -16.43 -11.49 -28.52
N GLY A 304 -16.88 -10.70 -29.50
CA GLY A 304 -16.15 -10.46 -30.73
C GLY A 304 -14.77 -9.90 -30.44
N PHE A 305 -13.75 -10.62 -30.90
CA PHE A 305 -12.42 -10.10 -31.19
C PHE A 305 -12.44 -9.33 -32.51
#